data_AF-A0A820NB92-F1
#
_entry.id   AF-A0A820NB92-F1
#
_cell.length_a   1.000
_cell.length_b   1.000
_cell.length_c   1.000
_cell.angle_alpha   90.00
_cell.angle_beta   90.00
_cell.angle_gamma   90.00
#
_symmetry.space_group_name_H-M   'P 1'
#
loop_
_entity.id
_entity.type
_entity.pdbx_description
1 polymer ?
#
loop_
_entity_poly.entity_id
_entity_poly.type
_entity_poly.pdbx_seq_one_letter_code
_entity_poly.pdbx_strand_id
1 'polypeptide(L)'
;MIRAALVTGAARGKGRAIALRLAKDGFNVAVNDIEASSSDLKKVQQKIEEIGRKSITIIADVSDSKSVEKMMQEAAEKLGNLDVVVANAGIGEVKSLLDTAVEDWDRVFAVNMRGVFLC
;
A
#
# COMPACT_ATOMS: atom_id res chain seq x y z
N MET A 1 10.07 20.48 8.04
CA MET A 1 10.51 19.10 7.80
C MET A 1 9.59 18.49 6.75
N ILE A 2 10.13 17.86 5.70
CA ILE A 2 9.30 17.16 4.71
C ILE A 2 8.81 15.86 5.33
N ARG A 3 7.50 15.63 5.34
CA ARG A 3 6.91 14.41 5.87
C ARG A 3 6.75 13.35 4.77
N ALA A 4 6.87 12.09 5.14
CA ALA A 4 6.75 10.95 4.23
C ALA A 4 5.67 9.97 4.71
N ALA A 5 4.93 9.41 3.75
CA ALA A 5 3.89 8.44 4.01
C ALA A 5 4.05 7.19 3.14
N LEU A 6 3.69 6.03 3.67
CA LEU A 6 3.51 4.80 2.91
C LEU A 6 2.01 4.46 2.86
N VAL A 7 1.51 4.11 1.67
CA VAL A 7 0.13 3.63 1.49
C VAL A 7 0.15 2.28 0.80
N THR A 8 -0.40 1.24 1.44
CA THR A 8 -0.56 -0.09 0.85
C THR A 8 -1.88 -0.21 0.09
N GLY A 9 -1.91 -1.02 -0.97
CA GLY A 9 -3.08 -1.13 -1.86
C GLY A 9 -3.41 0.17 -2.59
N ALA A 10 -2.36 0.90 -3.00
CA ALA A 10 -2.46 2.27 -3.48
C ALA A 10 -2.76 2.40 -4.98
N ALA A 11 -2.76 1.31 -5.75
CA ALA A 11 -2.95 1.40 -7.20
C ALA A 11 -4.36 1.90 -7.59
N ARG A 12 -5.37 1.65 -6.74
CA ARG A 12 -6.77 1.95 -7.03
C ARG A 12 -7.60 2.28 -5.78
N GLY A 13 -8.88 2.58 -6.01
CA GLY A 13 -9.87 2.75 -4.94
C GLY A 13 -9.49 3.79 -3.88
N LYS A 14 -9.74 3.43 -2.61
CA LYS A 14 -9.45 4.30 -1.45
C LYS A 14 -7.95 4.53 -1.27
N GLY A 15 -7.11 3.52 -1.44
CA GLY A 15 -5.64 3.66 -1.32
C GLY A 15 -5.09 4.73 -2.25
N ARG A 16 -5.50 4.72 -3.52
CA ARG A 16 -5.14 5.78 -4.48
C ARG A 16 -5.61 7.16 -4.02
N ALA A 17 -6.86 7.27 -3.58
CA ALA A 17 -7.41 8.55 -3.14
C ALA A 17 -6.67 9.10 -1.92
N ILE A 18 -6.31 8.23 -0.97
CA ILE A 18 -5.53 8.58 0.22
C ILE A 18 -4.11 9.02 -0.17
N ALA A 19 -3.42 8.27 -1.03
CA ALA A 19 -2.08 8.61 -1.50
C ALA A 19 -2.04 10.00 -2.18
N LEU A 20 -2.99 10.27 -3.08
CA LEU A 20 -3.09 11.57 -3.74
C LEU A 20 -3.47 12.69 -2.77
N ARG A 21 -4.28 12.41 -1.76
CA ARG A 21 -4.64 13.39 -0.73
C ARG A 21 -3.44 13.75 0.14
N LEU A 22 -2.70 12.75 0.62
CA LEU A 22 -1.47 12.96 1.41
C LEU A 22 -0.44 13.77 0.62
N ALA A 23 -0.26 13.48 -0.67
CA ALA A 23 0.59 14.28 -1.53
C ALA A 23 0.17 15.75 -1.58
N LYS A 24 -1.13 16.03 -1.76
CA LYS A 24 -1.67 17.41 -1.72
C LYS A 24 -1.48 18.09 -0.36
N ASP A 25 -1.49 17.31 0.72
CA ASP A 25 -1.21 17.81 2.09
C ASP A 25 0.31 17.97 2.37
N GLY A 26 1.16 17.77 1.36
CA GLY A 26 2.59 18.07 1.38
C GLY A 26 3.51 16.89 1.69
N PHE A 27 3.00 15.65 1.69
CA PHE A 27 3.80 14.46 1.92
C PHE A 27 4.57 14.04 0.66
N ASN A 28 5.75 13.45 0.84
CA ASN A 28 6.28 12.47 -0.13
C ASN A 28 5.60 11.13 0.11
N VAL A 29 5.34 10.35 -0.93
CA VAL A 29 4.49 9.17 -0.78
C VAL A 29 5.13 7.94 -1.42
N ALA A 30 5.35 6.90 -0.62
CA ALA A 30 5.59 5.56 -1.13
C ALA A 30 4.24 4.91 -1.39
N VAL A 31 4.03 4.43 -2.62
CA VAL A 31 2.82 3.70 -3.01
C VAL A 31 3.16 2.24 -3.19
N ASN A 32 2.43 1.38 -2.49
CA ASN A 32 2.61 -0.07 -2.55
C ASN A 32 1.36 -0.75 -3.12
N ASP A 33 1.59 -1.80 -3.91
CA ASP A 33 0.58 -2.77 -4.32
C ASP A 33 1.28 -4.07 -4.79
N ILE A 34 0.51 -5.09 -5.15
CA ILE A 34 1.02 -6.34 -5.71
C ILE A 34 1.45 -6.17 -7.18
N GLU A 35 2.26 -7.09 -7.71
CA GLU A 35 2.81 -7.02 -9.07
C GLU A 35 1.72 -6.87 -10.14
N ALA A 36 0.59 -7.57 -9.96
CA ALA A 36 -0.56 -7.49 -10.89
C ALA A 36 -1.12 -6.06 -11.04
N SER A 37 -0.88 -5.18 -10.06
CA SER A 37 -1.32 -3.79 -10.05
C SER A 37 -0.22 -2.80 -10.48
N SER A 38 0.97 -3.26 -10.88
CA SER A 38 2.15 -2.42 -11.07
C SER A 38 1.96 -1.29 -12.09
N SER A 39 1.21 -1.55 -13.16
CA SER A 39 0.90 -0.54 -14.19
C SER A 39 0.04 0.62 -13.65
N ASP A 40 -0.98 0.32 -12.84
CA ASP A 40 -1.83 1.34 -12.22
C ASP A 40 -1.11 2.06 -11.08
N LEU A 41 -0.27 1.35 -10.33
CA LEU A 41 0.58 1.92 -9.29
C LEU A 41 1.53 3.00 -9.84
N LYS A 42 2.16 2.75 -11.00
CA LYS A 42 2.99 3.74 -11.71
C LYS A 42 2.20 4.98 -12.13
N LYS A 43 0.94 4.84 -12.57
CA LYS A 43 0.08 6.00 -12.87
C LYS A 43 -0.21 6.84 -11.64
N VAL A 44 -0.32 6.21 -10.46
CA VAL A 44 -0.50 6.94 -9.20
C VAL A 44 0.77 7.70 -8.84
N GLN A 45 1.95 7.07 -8.98
CA GLN A 45 3.24 7.74 -8.80
C GLN A 45 3.36 9.00 -9.66
N GLN A 46 3.10 8.89 -10.98
CA GLN A 46 3.17 10.01 -11.91
C GLN A 46 2.25 11.17 -11.49
N LYS A 47 1.02 10.88 -11.07
CA LYS A 47 0.07 11.91 -10.58
C LYS A 47 0.55 12.60 -9.31
N ILE A 48 1.27 11.91 -8.43
CA ILE A 48 1.85 12.51 -7.23
C ILE A 48 3.01 13.43 -7.62
N GLU A 49 3.85 13.00 -8.56
CA GLU A 49 4.97 13.76 -9.10
C GLU A 49 4.52 15.02 -9.86
N GLU A 50 3.41 14.95 -10.61
CA GLU A 50 2.77 16.10 -11.27
C GLU A 50 2.34 17.21 -10.29
N ILE A 51 2.07 16.86 -9.03
CA ILE A 51 1.71 17.81 -7.95
C ILE A 51 2.97 18.35 -7.25
N GLY A 52 4.16 17.98 -7.72
CA GLY A 52 5.45 18.46 -7.20
C GLY A 52 5.92 17.72 -5.94
N ARG A 53 5.40 16.52 -5.68
CA ARG A 53 5.83 15.67 -4.56
C ARG A 53 6.66 14.48 -5.03
N LYS A 54 7.63 14.05 -4.23
CA LYS A 54 8.37 12.82 -4.53
C LYS A 54 7.47 11.61 -4.29
N SER A 55 7.47 10.67 -5.22
CA SER A 55 6.79 9.39 -5.07
C SER A 55 7.71 8.23 -5.47
N ILE A 56 7.52 7.08 -4.84
CA ILE A 56 8.18 5.83 -5.24
C ILE A 56 7.15 4.69 -5.27
N THR A 57 7.34 3.73 -6.16
CA THR A 57 6.54 2.51 -6.22
C THR A 57 7.29 1.36 -5.57
N ILE A 58 6.62 0.58 -4.72
CA ILE A 58 7.18 -0.63 -4.11
C ILE A 58 6.23 -1.79 -4.34
N ILE A 59 6.71 -2.84 -4.99
CA ILE A 59 5.93 -4.07 -5.17
C ILE A 59 6.18 -4.98 -3.97
N ALA A 60 5.13 -5.24 -3.19
CA ALA A 60 5.18 -6.13 -2.05
C ALA A 60 3.79 -6.68 -1.71
N ASP A 61 3.73 -7.94 -1.31
CA ASP A 61 2.55 -8.57 -0.73
C ASP A 61 2.56 -8.35 0.79
N VAL A 62 1.53 -7.67 1.31
CA VAL A 62 1.43 -7.35 2.74
C VAL A 62 1.19 -8.58 3.61
N SER A 63 0.78 -9.72 3.04
CA SER A 63 0.60 -10.96 3.78
C SER A 63 1.92 -11.71 4.08
N ASP A 64 3.02 -11.33 3.42
CA ASP A 64 4.34 -11.90 3.60
C ASP A 64 5.26 -10.98 4.44
N SER A 65 5.73 -11.48 5.58
CA SER A 65 6.50 -10.67 6.53
C SER A 65 7.83 -10.17 5.97
N LYS A 66 8.50 -10.95 5.13
CA LYS A 66 9.78 -10.54 4.51
C LYS A 66 9.56 -9.46 3.46
N SER A 67 8.46 -9.52 2.74
CA SER A 67 8.06 -8.50 1.76
C SER A 67 7.72 -7.19 2.46
N VAL A 68 7.00 -7.24 3.58
CA VAL A 68 6.69 -6.04 4.38
C VAL A 68 7.95 -5.42 4.97
N GLU A 69 8.83 -6.21 5.58
CA GLU A 69 10.10 -5.71 6.13
C GLU A 69 10.92 -4.95 5.08
N LYS A 70 11.09 -5.54 3.89
CA LYS A 70 11.79 -4.91 2.77
C LYS A 70 11.08 -3.65 2.28
N MET A 71 9.76 -3.68 2.18
CA MET A 71 8.97 -2.51 1.75
C MET A 71 9.14 -1.34 2.71
N MET A 72 9.09 -1.59 4.02
CA MET A 72 9.25 -0.56 5.05
C MET A 72 10.66 0.03 5.02
N GLN A 73 11.68 -0.82 4.91
CA GLN A 73 13.07 -0.39 4.79
C GLN A 73 13.28 0.45 3.53
N GLU A 74 12.86 -0.04 2.37
CA GLU A 74 13.02 0.65 1.09
C GLU A 74 12.30 2.01 1.09
N ALA A 75 11.11 2.09 1.67
CA ALA A 75 10.36 3.33 1.77
C ALA A 75 11.06 4.36 2.67
N ALA A 76 11.55 3.93 3.85
CA ALA A 76 12.30 4.81 4.75
C ALA A 76 13.61 5.30 4.12
N GLU A 77 14.37 4.41 3.47
CA GLU A 77 15.63 4.76 2.81
C GLU A 77 15.42 5.74 1.66
N LYS A 78 14.47 5.47 0.77
CA LYS A 78 14.25 6.28 -0.43
C LYS A 78 13.57 7.61 -0.14
N LEU A 79 12.75 7.70 0.91
CA LEU A 79 12.08 8.95 1.29
C LEU A 79 12.82 9.72 2.40
N GLY A 80 13.81 9.11 3.03
CA GLY A 80 14.63 9.67 4.10
C GLY A 80 14.03 9.54 5.51
N ASN A 81 12.72 9.29 5.60
CA ASN A 81 11.99 8.93 6.81
C ASN A 81 10.63 8.32 6.43
N LEU A 82 9.91 7.76 7.41
CA LEU A 82 8.48 7.47 7.32
C LEU A 82 7.77 8.01 8.58
N ASP A 83 6.84 8.94 8.39
CA ASP A 83 6.06 9.55 9.48
C ASP A 83 4.65 8.95 9.59
N VAL A 84 4.13 8.42 8.47
CA VAL A 84 2.76 7.91 8.35
C VAL A 84 2.76 6.59 7.59
N VAL A 85 2.05 5.61 8.13
CA VAL A 85 1.76 4.34 7.44
C VAL A 85 0.25 4.20 7.35
N VAL A 86 -0.24 3.98 6.14
CA VAL A 86 -1.65 3.68 5.88
C VAL A 86 -1.72 2.23 5.39
N ALA A 87 -1.97 1.32 6.33
CA ALA A 87 -2.23 -0.09 6.07
C ALA A 87 -3.64 -0.27 5.47
N ASN A 88 -3.81 0.11 4.21
CA ASN A 88 -5.09 0.13 3.50
C ASN A 88 -5.33 -1.11 2.63
N ALA A 89 -4.28 -1.84 2.23
CA ALA A 89 -4.41 -3.04 1.41
C ALA A 89 -5.45 -4.00 2.01
N GLY A 90 -6.40 -4.43 1.18
CA GLY A 90 -7.50 -5.26 1.62
C GLY A 90 -8.17 -5.96 0.45
N ILE A 91 -8.62 -7.18 0.71
CA ILE A 91 -9.38 -8.01 -0.21
C ILE A 91 -10.68 -8.46 0.46
N GLY A 92 -11.64 -8.90 -0.33
CA GLY A 92 -12.90 -9.42 0.20
C GLY A 92 -13.44 -10.50 -0.70
N GLU A 93 -14.09 -11.48 -0.09
CA GLU A 93 -14.82 -12.54 -0.76
C GLU A 93 -16.31 -12.26 -0.68
N VAL A 94 -17.00 -12.39 -1.80
CA VAL A 94 -18.45 -12.22 -1.88
C VAL A 94 -19.09 -13.60 -2.04
N LYS A 95 -19.15 -14.32 -0.92
CA LYS A 95 -19.74 -15.67 -0.79
C LYS A 95 -20.55 -15.76 0.48
N SER A 96 -21.47 -16.73 0.56
CA SER A 96 -22.08 -17.07 1.83
C SER A 96 -21.03 -17.69 2.76
N LEU A 97 -21.27 -17.63 4.08
CA LEU A 97 -20.35 -18.25 5.05
C LEU A 97 -20.21 -19.76 4.82
N LEU A 98 -21.29 -20.43 4.42
CA LEU A 98 -21.30 -21.88 4.17
C LEU A 98 -20.53 -22.27 2.90
N ASP A 99 -20.37 -21.33 1.96
CA ASP A 99 -19.64 -21.54 0.70
C ASP A 99 -18.20 -21.02 0.76
N THR A 100 -17.77 -20.51 1.92
CA THR A 100 -16.41 -19.99 2.09
C THR A 100 -15.45 -21.12 2.38
N ALA A 101 -14.51 -21.35 1.46
CA ALA A 101 -13.42 -22.29 1.67
C ALA A 101 -12.44 -21.75 2.73
N VAL A 102 -11.75 -22.66 3.44
CA VAL A 102 -10.77 -22.27 4.47
C VAL A 102 -9.65 -21.44 3.85
N GLU A 103 -9.24 -21.76 2.63
CA GLU A 103 -8.18 -21.06 1.91
C GLU A 103 -8.56 -19.61 1.58
N ASP A 104 -9.84 -19.36 1.28
CA ASP A 104 -10.37 -18.02 1.04
C ASP A 104 -10.41 -17.21 2.34
N TRP A 105 -10.86 -17.83 3.43
CA TRP A 105 -10.85 -17.24 4.76
C TRP A 105 -9.43 -16.85 5.18
N ASP A 106 -8.50 -17.79 5.09
CA ASP A 106 -7.10 -17.60 5.47
C ASP A 106 -6.45 -16.51 4.62
N ARG A 107 -6.72 -16.47 3.31
CA ARG A 107 -6.20 -15.42 2.42
C ARG A 107 -6.72 -14.04 2.82
N VAL A 108 -8.02 -13.91 3.12
CA VAL A 108 -8.61 -12.65 3.58
C VAL A 108 -7.97 -12.19 4.90
N PHE A 109 -7.80 -13.09 5.87
CA PHE A 109 -7.16 -12.77 7.15
C PHE A 109 -5.66 -12.47 7.01
N ALA A 110 -4.97 -13.17 6.12
CA ALA A 110 -3.55 -12.93 5.85
C ALA A 110 -3.31 -11.52 5.31
N VAL A 111 -4.18 -11.01 4.44
CA VAL A 111 -4.07 -9.64 3.91
C VAL A 111 -4.63 -8.61 4.90
N ASN A 112 -5.89 -8.79 5.33
CA ASN A 112 -6.64 -7.73 6.02
C ASN A 112 -6.30 -7.61 7.51
N MET A 113 -5.79 -8.68 8.14
CA MET A 113 -5.49 -8.69 9.58
C MET A 113 -3.99 -8.81 9.81
N ARG A 114 -3.38 -9.89 9.30
CA ARG A 114 -1.93 -10.09 9.46
C ARG A 114 -1.15 -8.99 8.74
N GLY A 115 -1.54 -8.62 7.53
CA GLY A 115 -0.88 -7.55 6.80
C GLY A 115 -0.90 -6.21 7.54
N VAL A 116 -1.99 -5.88 8.23
CA VAL A 116 -2.07 -4.67 9.08
C VAL A 116 -1.12 -4.77 10.28
N PHE A 117 -1.02 -5.93 10.91
CA PHE A 117 -0.09 -6.15 12.03
C PHE A 117 1.39 -6.07 11.61
N LEU A 118 1.71 -6.47 10.38
CA LEU A 118 3.08 -6.46 9.86
C LEU A 118 3.55 -5.06 9.44
N CYS A 119 2.64 -4.16 9.05
CA CYS A 119 2.94 -2.80 8.59
C CYS A 119 3.09 -1.83 9.77
#